data_AF-X1A703-F1
#
_entry.id   AF-X1A703-F1
#
_cell.length_a   1.000
_cell.length_b   1.000
_cell.length_c   1.000
_cell.angle_alpha   90.00
_cell.angle_beta   90.00
_cell.angle_gamma   90.00
#
_symmetry.space_group_name_H-M   'P 1'
#
loop_
_entity.id
_entity.type
_entity.pdbx_description
1 polymer ?
#
loop_
_entity_poly.entity_id
_entity_poly.type
_entity_poly.pdbx_seq_one_letter_code
_entity_poly.pdbx_strand_id
1 'polypeptide(L)' 'MIDSKVTRLDHFTAPYGKEVTLENVAYENGVRVLRIHIREGNRFTVMDVDESTASLWSAAMTDWVSQK' A
#
# COMPACT_ATOMS: atom_id res chain seq x y z
N MET A 1 -22.71 3.94 6.66
CA MET A 1 -21.39 3.48 6.22
C MET A 1 -20.97 4.40 5.09
N ILE A 2 -19.77 4.99 5.13
CA ILE A 2 -19.29 5.78 3.99
C ILE A 2 -19.00 4.77 2.88
N ASP A 3 -19.66 4.93 1.73
CA ASP A 3 -19.38 4.07 0.59
C ASP A 3 -17.94 4.33 0.12
N SER A 4 -17.21 3.26 -0.14
CA SER A 4 -15.84 3.35 -0.63
C SER A 4 -15.61 2.32 -1.72
N LYS A 5 -15.08 2.79 -2.84
CA LYS A 5 -14.72 1.94 -3.96
C LYS A 5 -13.29 1.46 -3.77
N VAL A 6 -13.13 0.16 -3.53
CA VAL A 6 -11.83 -0.50 -3.43
C VAL A 6 -11.42 -1.04 -4.80
N THR A 7 -10.21 -0.72 -5.24
CA THR A 7 -9.62 -1.22 -6.49
C THR A 7 -8.23 -1.79 -6.21
N ARG A 8 -8.02 -3.08 -6.50
CA ARG A 8 -6.69 -3.70 -6.40
C ARG A 8 -5.76 -3.06 -7.43
N LEU A 9 -4.61 -2.57 -6.97
CA LEU A 9 -3.57 -1.99 -7.80
C LEU A 9 -2.50 -3.03 -8.16
N ASP A 10 -2.02 -3.77 -7.16
CA ASP A 10 -0.93 -4.74 -7.37
C ASP A 10 -0.93 -5.83 -6.28
N HIS A 11 -0.23 -6.92 -6.55
CA HIS A 11 0.04 -8.01 -5.63
C HIS A 11 1.38 -8.68 -5.94
N PHE A 12 2.27 -8.76 -4.95
CA PHE A 12 3.60 -9.32 -5.13
C PHE A 12 4.15 -9.96 -3.85
N THR A 13 5.08 -10.89 -4.03
CA THR A 13 5.84 -11.51 -2.94
C THR A 13 7.10 -10.71 -2.66
N ALA A 14 7.25 -10.21 -1.44
CA ALA A 14 8.46 -9.63 -0.91
C ALA A 14 9.38 -10.71 -0.28
N PRO A 15 10.65 -10.41 0.00
CA PRO A 15 11.58 -11.36 0.61
C PRO A 15 11.02 -12.05 1.86
N TYR A 16 11.48 -13.28 2.10
CA TYR A 16 11.05 -14.14 3.21
C TYR A 16 9.57 -14.57 3.16
N GLY A 17 9.01 -14.68 1.95
CA GLY A 17 7.65 -15.21 1.74
C GLY A 17 6.55 -14.29 2.25
N LYS A 18 6.80 -12.97 2.28
CA LYS A 18 5.80 -11.96 2.65
C LYS A 18 4.97 -11.64 1.43
N GLU A 19 3.65 -11.73 1.55
CA GLU A 19 2.73 -11.36 0.48
C GLU A 19 2.25 -9.94 0.70
N VAL A 20 2.36 -9.09 -0.32
CA VAL A 20 1.94 -7.69 -0.28
C VAL A 20 0.83 -7.47 -1.29
N THR A 21 -0.24 -6.80 -0.88
CA THR A 21 -1.33 -6.36 -1.76
C THR A 21 -1.54 -4.86 -1.59
N LEU A 22 -1.62 -4.16 -2.72
CA LEU A 22 -1.88 -2.73 -2.78
C LEU A 22 -3.29 -2.48 -3.34
N GLU A 23 -4.07 -1.66 -2.66
CA GLU A 23 -5.43 -1.29 -3.08
C GLU A 23 -5.63 0.22 -2.99
N ASN A 24 -6.28 0.81 -3.99
CA ASN A 24 -6.81 2.17 -3.92
C ASN A 24 -8.20 2.12 -3.27
N VAL A 25 -8.36 2.79 -2.14
CA VAL A 25 -9.65 2.95 -1.46
C VAL A 25 -10.11 4.39 -1.67
N ALA A 26 -11.09 4.59 -2.54
CA ALA A 26 -11.63 5.90 -2.85
C ALA A 26 -12.97 6.12 -2.14
N TYR A 27 -13.08 7.19 -1.37
CA TYR A 27 -14.28 7.61 -0.65
C TYR A 27 -15.06 8.68 -1.44
N GLU A 28 -16.37 8.78 -1.23
CA GLU A 28 -17.24 9.71 -1.97
C GLU A 28 -16.88 11.19 -1.80
N ASN A 29 -16.25 11.56 -0.69
CA ASN A 29 -15.79 12.94 -0.42
C ASN A 29 -14.52 13.33 -1.20
N GLY A 30 -14.06 12.48 -2.11
CA GLY A 30 -12.85 12.69 -2.92
C GLY A 30 -11.55 12.30 -2.22
N VAL A 31 -11.60 11.89 -0.95
CA VAL A 31 -10.43 11.36 -0.24
C VAL A 31 -10.13 9.96 -0.78
N ARG A 32 -8.85 9.67 -0.99
CA ARG A 32 -8.38 8.31 -1.28
C ARG A 32 -7.18 7.96 -0.40
N VAL A 33 -7.05 6.68 -0.10
CA VAL A 33 -5.86 6.13 0.57
C VAL A 33 -5.35 4.94 -0.21
N LEU A 34 -4.04 4.73 -0.15
CA LEU A 34 -3.42 3.48 -0.57
C LEU A 34 -3.47 2.52 0.63
N ARG A 35 -4.27 1.47 0.51
CA ARG A 35 -4.32 0.39 1.48
C ARG A 35 -3.29 -0.67 1.14
N ILE A 36 -2.50 -1.03 2.14
CA ILE A 36 -1.42 -1.99 2.03
C ILE A 36 -1.75 -3.17 2.96
N HIS A 37 -1.89 -4.35 2.38
CA HIS A 37 -1.99 -5.59 3.13
C HIS A 37 -0.64 -6.30 3.07
N ILE A 38 -0.11 -6.68 4.23
CA ILE A 38 1.09 -7.51 4.35
C ILE A 38 0.70 -8.77 5.10
N ARG A 39 0.93 -9.94 4.48
CA ARG A 39 0.72 -11.24 5.10
C ARG A 39 2.06 -11.95 5.27
N GLU A 40 2.29 -12.46 6.48
CA GLU A 40 3.45 -13.27 6.84
C GLU A 40 2.96 -14.48 7.65
N GLY A 41 2.72 -15.59 6.95
CA GLY A 41 2.08 -16.78 7.53
C GLY A 41 0.70 -16.46 8.11
N ASN A 42 0.60 -16.46 9.44
CA ASN A 42 -0.61 -16.15 10.20
C ASN A 42 -0.66 -14.68 10.69
N ARG A 43 0.39 -13.89 10.46
CA ARG A 43 0.42 -12.46 10.80
C ARG A 43 -0.09 -11.66 9.62
N PHE A 44 -1.01 -10.74 9.90
CA PHE A 44 -1.57 -9.82 8.92
C PHE A 44 -1.41 -8.40 9.43
N THR A 45 -0.95 -7.51 8.56
CA THR A 45 -0.90 -6.08 8.80
C THR A 45 -1.66 -5.40 7.67
N VAL A 46 -2.58 -4.50 8.04
CA VAL A 46 -3.27 -3.62 7.11
C VAL A 46 -2.94 -2.20 7.53
N MET A 47 -2.48 -1.39 6.59
CA MET A 47 -2.15 0.00 6.83
C MET A 47 -2.63 0.84 5.65
N ASP A 48 -3.29 1.94 5.96
CA ASP A 48 -3.68 2.94 4.97
C ASP A 48 -2.66 4.07 5.00
N VAL A 49 -2.21 4.51 3.82
CA VAL A 49 -1.36 5.68 3.68
C VAL A 49 -2.02 6.71 2.77
N ASP A 50 -1.89 7.98 3.13
CA ASP A 50 -2.32 9.08 2.27
C ASP A 50 -1.32 9.33 1.13
N GLU A 51 -1.70 10.22 0.22
CA GLU A 51 -0.90 10.58 -0.96
C GLU A 51 0.48 11.16 -0.58
N SER A 52 0.55 11.92 0.51
CA SER A 52 1.80 12.54 0.97
C SER A 52 2.78 11.48 1.49
N THR A 53 2.27 10.52 2.26
CA THR A 53 3.04 9.40 2.83
C THR A 53 3.47 8.43 1.73
N ALA A 54 2.57 8.12 0.78
CA ALA A 54 2.90 7.29 -0.38
C ALA A 54 4.01 7.91 -1.24
N SER A 55 3.95 9.23 -1.45
CA SER A 55 4.99 9.96 -2.20
C SER A 55 6.35 9.90 -1.51
N LEU A 56 6.38 10.08 -0.19
CA LEU A 56 7.60 9.97 0.61
C LEU A 56 8.20 8.57 0.55
N TRP A 57 7.38 7.53 0.65
CA TRP A 57 7.82 6.13 0.51
C TRP A 57 8.38 5.85 -0.88
N SER A 58 7.70 6.29 -1.94
CA SER A 58 8.16 6.12 -3.32
C SER A 58 9.54 6.74 -3.53
N ALA A 59 9.75 7.97 -3.03
CA ALA A 59 11.04 8.65 -3.12
C ALA A 59 12.13 7.88 -2.34
N ALA A 60 11.87 7.55 -1.07
CA ALA A 60 12.84 6.84 -0.24
C ALA A 60 13.25 5.47 -0.82
N MET A 61 12.30 4.71 -1.38
CA MET A 61 12.59 3.43 -2.04
C MET A 61 13.41 3.62 -3.31
N THR A 62 13.09 4.63 -4.12
CA THR A 62 13.84 4.95 -5.35
C THR A 62 15.27 5.39 -5.02
N ASP A 63 15.43 6.26 -4.03
CA ASP A 63 16.73 6.72 -3.55
C ASP A 63 17.57 5.54 -3.07
N TRP A 64 16.99 4.62 -2.29
CA TRP A 64 17.68 3.40 -1.83
C TRP A 64 18.16 2.52 -3.00
N VAL A 65 17.33 2.32 -4.03
CA VAL A 65 17.72 1.57 -5.24
C VAL A 65 18.90 2.23 -5.97
N SER A 66 19.00 3.56 -5.91
CA SER A 66 20.05 4.33 -6.58
C SER A 66 21.40 4.34 -5.87
N GLN A 67 21.47 3.98 -4.58
CA GLN A 67 22.68 4.01 -3.73
C GLN A 67 23.68 2.86 -4.00
N LYS A 68 23.84 2.44 -5.26
CA LYS A 68 24.78 1.37 -5.64
C LYS A 68 26.24 1.71 -5.36
#